data_AF-A0A2R6K3Z8-F1
#
_entry.id   AF-A0A2R6K3Z8-F1
#
_cell.length_a   1.000
_cell.length_b   1.000
_cell.length_c   1.000
_cell.angle_alpha   90.00
_cell.angle_beta   90.00
_cell.angle_gamma   90.00
#
_symmetry.space_group_name_H-M   'P 1'
#
loop_
_entity.id
_entity.type
_entity.pdbx_description
1 polymer ?
#
loop_
_entity_poly.entity_id
_entity_poly.type
_entity_poly.pdbx_seq_one_letter_code
_entity_poly.pdbx_strand_id
1 'polypeptide(L)'
;MAAVNIVDGIKYGFVLLGYFITVFLVGAVVFGIGVAVSAGGTDGSNAAFVLVGGLLSLAGGLVVLAGLFGVLYKTIADGVQRGTESTGESGEQ
;
A
#
# COMPACT_ATOMS: atom_id res chain seq x y z
N MET A 1 -10.10 25.68 18.51
CA MET A 1 -10.34 24.32 17.99
C MET A 1 -10.82 24.46 16.56
N ALA A 2 -9.96 24.21 15.58
CA ALA A 2 -10.38 24.22 14.18
C ALA A 2 -11.34 23.05 13.96
N ALA A 3 -12.58 23.35 13.58
CA ALA A 3 -13.57 22.31 13.28
C ALA A 3 -13.12 21.57 12.02
N VAL A 4 -12.69 20.32 12.17
CA VAL A 4 -12.34 19.47 11.03
C VAL A 4 -13.60 19.17 10.25
N ASN A 5 -13.63 19.53 8.96
CA ASN A 5 -14.75 19.23 8.10
C ASN A 5 -14.80 17.72 7.81
N ILE A 6 -15.85 17.05 8.28
CA ILE A 6 -16.07 15.60 8.12
C ILE A 6 -16.01 15.19 6.64
N VAL A 7 -16.53 16.05 5.75
CA VAL A 7 -16.55 15.81 4.30
C VAL A 7 -15.13 15.69 3.73
N ASP A 8 -14.20 16.49 4.22
CA ASP A 8 -12.81 16.46 3.76
C ASP A 8 -12.06 15.23 4.29
N GLY A 9 -12.40 14.78 5.50
CA GLY A 9 -11.91 13.50 6.04
C GLY A 9 -12.35 12.30 5.19
N ILE A 10 -13.62 12.27 4.76
CA ILE A 10 -14.15 11.21 3.90
C ILE A 10 -13.48 11.23 2.52
N LYS A 11 -13.34 12.40 1.90
CA LYS A 11 -12.65 12.54 0.60
C LYS A 11 -11.20 12.04 0.69
N TYR A 12 -10.49 12.43 1.74
CA TYR A 12 -9.13 11.97 2.00
C TYR A 12 -9.06 10.44 2.14
N GLY A 13 -9.98 9.85 2.92
CA GLY A 13 -10.09 8.40 3.07
C GLY A 13 -10.29 7.67 1.74
N PHE A 14 -11.14 8.17 0.85
CA PHE A 14 -11.35 7.59 -0.48
C PHE A 14 -10.11 7.68 -1.38
N VAL A 15 -9.37 8.80 -1.35
CA VAL A 15 -8.11 8.94 -2.10
C VAL A 15 -7.09 7.93 -1.60
N LEU A 16 -6.96 7.79 -0.27
CA LEU A 16 -6.03 6.86 0.34
C LEU A 16 -6.41 5.40 0.04
N LEU A 17 -7.71 5.10 0.08
CA LEU A 17 -8.24 3.79 -0.29
C LEU A 17 -7.97 3.46 -1.75
N GLY A 18 -8.18 4.40 -2.68
CA GLY A 18 -7.87 4.22 -4.10
C GLY A 18 -6.39 3.94 -4.33
N TYR A 19 -5.51 4.66 -3.63
CA TYR A 19 -4.07 4.38 -3.65
C TYR A 19 -3.77 2.97 -3.13
N PHE A 20 -4.32 2.60 -1.97
CA PHE A 20 -4.11 1.28 -1.38
C PHE A 20 -4.59 0.16 -2.31
N ILE A 21 -5.80 0.29 -2.88
CA ILE A 21 -6.34 -0.67 -3.85
C ILE A 21 -5.41 -0.81 -5.05
N THR A 22 -4.87 0.29 -5.57
CA THR A 22 -3.95 0.27 -6.70
C THR A 22 -2.69 -0.53 -6.37
N VAL A 23 -2.05 -0.23 -5.24
CA VAL A 23 -0.84 -0.95 -4.80
C VAL A 23 -1.14 -2.42 -4.50
N PHE A 24 -2.27 -2.69 -3.86
CA PHE A 24 -2.72 -4.04 -3.56
C PHE A 24 -2.96 -4.85 -4.83
N LEU A 25 -3.66 -4.30 -5.83
CA LEU A 25 -3.91 -4.98 -7.10
C LEU A 25 -2.61 -5.29 -7.84
N VAL A 26 -1.69 -4.32 -7.93
CA VAL A 26 -0.40 -4.53 -8.57
C VAL A 26 0.39 -5.63 -7.86
N GLY A 27 0.49 -5.56 -6.53
CA GLY A 27 1.19 -6.57 -5.74
C GLY A 27 0.54 -7.95 -5.82
N ALA A 28 -0.80 -8.02 -5.80
CA ALA A 28 -1.56 -9.26 -5.91
C ALA A 28 -1.44 -9.90 -7.29
N VAL A 29 -1.39 -9.11 -8.37
CA VAL A 29 -1.14 -9.62 -9.73
C VAL A 29 0.25 -10.23 -9.82
N VAL A 30 1.28 -9.52 -9.35
CA VAL A 30 2.66 -10.05 -9.36
C VAL A 30 2.76 -11.31 -8.49
N PHE A 31 2.12 -11.31 -7.33
CA PHE A 31 2.06 -12.47 -6.45
C PHE A 31 1.39 -13.66 -7.14
N GLY A 32 0.22 -13.45 -7.74
CA GLY A 32 -0.54 -14.47 -8.44
C GLY A 32 0.21 -15.06 -9.64
N ILE A 33 0.91 -14.22 -10.41
CA ILE A 33 1.79 -14.68 -11.49
C ILE A 33 2.90 -15.58 -10.92
N GLY A 34 3.55 -15.17 -9.83
CA GLY A 34 4.59 -15.98 -9.20
C GLY A 34 4.08 -17.35 -8.74
N VAL A 35 2.90 -17.40 -8.13
CA VAL A 35 2.24 -18.65 -7.72
C VAL A 35 1.93 -19.53 -8.93
N ALA A 36 1.37 -18.97 -10.00
CA ALA A 36 1.02 -19.73 -11.21
C ALA A 36 2.26 -20.33 -11.90
N VAL A 37 3.34 -19.54 -12.00
CA VAL A 37 4.63 -19.98 -12.56
C VAL A 37 5.26 -21.08 -11.70
N SER A 38 5.20 -20.95 -10.37
CA SER A 38 5.74 -21.95 -9.45
C SER A 38 4.94 -23.26 -9.50
N ALA A 39 3.62 -23.19 -9.58
CA ALA A 39 2.74 -24.35 -9.71
C ALA A 39 3.05 -25.14 -10.99
N GLY A 40 3.13 -24.47 -12.14
CA GLY A 40 3.50 -25.12 -13.41
C GLY A 40 4.91 -25.72 -13.41
N GLY A 41 5.85 -25.13 -12.65
CA GLY A 41 7.19 -25.69 -12.46
C GLY A 41 7.21 -26.98 -11.64
N THR A 42 6.27 -27.13 -10.69
CA THR A 42 6.13 -28.33 -9.85
C THR A 42 5.60 -29.51 -10.66
N ASP A 43 4.62 -29.26 -11.53
CA ASP A 43 4.06 -30.29 -12.43
C ASP A 43 5.07 -30.75 -13.48
N GLY A 44 5.90 -29.83 -13.98
CA GLY A 44 6.92 -30.11 -14.99
C GLY A 44 8.28 -30.58 -14.44
N SER A 45 8.41 -30.81 -13.14
CA SER A 45 9.65 -31.19 -12.45
C SER A 45 10.85 -30.27 -12.74
N ASN A 46 10.59 -28.98 -13.01
CA ASN A 46 11.59 -27.98 -13.38
C ASN A 46 11.86 -27.03 -12.21
N ALA A 47 12.93 -27.31 -11.46
CA ALA A 47 13.33 -26.53 -10.28
C ALA A 47 13.53 -25.03 -10.58
N ALA A 48 13.97 -24.68 -11.80
CA ALA A 48 14.16 -23.28 -12.20
C ALA A 48 12.84 -22.49 -12.21
N PHE A 49 11.74 -23.09 -12.68
CA PHE A 49 10.43 -22.43 -12.71
C PHE A 49 9.85 -22.27 -11.30
N VAL A 50 10.05 -23.25 -10.42
CA VAL A 50 9.66 -23.16 -9.00
C VAL A 50 10.39 -22.01 -8.30
N LEU A 51 11.71 -21.88 -8.53
CA LEU A 51 12.50 -20.79 -7.95
C LEU A 51 12.09 -19.42 -8.47
N VAL A 52 11.92 -19.28 -9.79
CA VAL A 52 11.50 -18.01 -10.40
C VAL A 52 10.09 -17.61 -9.95
N GLY A 53 9.16 -18.56 -9.94
CA GLY A 53 7.80 -18.33 -9.45
C GLY A 53 7.77 -17.98 -7.96
N GLY A 54 8.60 -18.64 -7.15
CA GLY A 54 8.75 -18.33 -5.73
C GLY A 54 9.33 -16.93 -5.46
N LEU A 55 10.31 -16.49 -6.27
CA LEU A 55 10.86 -15.13 -6.15
C LEU A 55 9.85 -14.06 -6.57
N LEU A 56 9.08 -14.33 -7.64
CA LEU A 56 8.00 -13.45 -8.09
C LEU A 56 6.88 -13.34 -7.05
N SER A 57 6.47 -14.47 -6.44
CA SER A 57 5.45 -14.45 -5.41
C SER A 57 5.95 -13.72 -4.16
N LEU A 58 7.20 -13.95 -3.74
CA LEU A 58 7.81 -13.20 -2.65
C LEU A 58 7.84 -11.69 -2.93
N ALA A 59 8.27 -11.29 -4.13
CA ALA A 59 8.31 -9.88 -4.52
C ALA A 59 6.91 -9.24 -4.51
N GLY A 60 5.90 -9.91 -5.08
CA GLY A 60 4.51 -9.43 -5.05
C GLY A 60 3.97 -9.28 -3.63
N GLY A 61 4.25 -10.26 -2.76
CA GLY A 61 3.88 -10.21 -1.34
C GLY A 61 4.54 -9.05 -0.58
N LEU A 62 5.83 -8.81 -0.84
CA LEU A 62 6.57 -7.68 -0.25
C LEU A 62 6.03 -6.32 -0.73
N VAL A 63 5.60 -6.20 -1.99
CA VAL A 63 4.96 -4.98 -2.51
C VAL A 63 3.66 -4.69 -1.77
N VAL A 64 2.81 -5.71 -1.55
CA VAL A 64 1.56 -5.53 -0.79
C VAL A 64 1.86 -5.11 0.65
N LEU A 65 2.82 -5.76 1.31
CA LEU A 65 3.20 -5.46 2.68
C LEU A 65 3.79 -4.04 2.82
N ALA A 66 4.67 -3.65 1.89
CA ALA A 66 5.23 -2.30 1.82
C ALA A 66 4.14 -1.26 1.55
N GLY A 67 3.17 -1.56 0.70
CA GLY A 67 2.00 -0.73 0.46
C GLY A 67 1.18 -0.48 1.73
N LEU A 68 0.92 -1.53 2.51
CA LEU A 68 0.20 -1.43 3.79
C LEU A 68 0.92 -0.53 4.79
N PHE A 69 2.22 -0.74 4.99
CA PHE A 69 3.02 0.09 5.88
C PHE A 69 3.15 1.54 5.38
N GLY A 70 3.26 1.74 4.06
CA GLY A 70 3.32 3.07 3.46
C GLY A 70 2.04 3.87 3.68
N VAL A 71 0.87 3.24 3.58
CA VAL A 71 -0.44 3.87 3.84
C VAL A 71 -0.58 4.25 5.32
N LEU A 72 -0.18 3.36 6.23
CA LEU A 72 -0.17 3.63 7.67
C LEU A 72 0.73 4.83 8.00
N TYR A 73 1.97 4.80 7.49
CA TYR A 73 2.92 5.89 7.67
C TYR A 73 2.37 7.22 7.15
N LYS A 74 1.84 7.22 5.91
CA LYS A 74 1.28 8.42 5.30
C LYS A 74 0.10 8.99 6.08
N THR A 75 -0.77 8.13 6.60
CA THR A 75 -1.90 8.57 7.44
C THR A 75 -1.42 9.33 8.67
N ILE A 76 -0.37 8.84 9.32
CA ILE A 76 0.21 9.48 10.51
C ILE A 76 0.91 10.79 10.10
N ALA A 77 1.73 10.77 9.05
CA ALA A 77 2.46 11.95 8.57
C ALA A 77 1.51 13.10 8.18
N ASP A 78 0.48 12.81 7.38
CA ASP A 78 -0.51 13.80 6.95
C ASP A 78 -1.35 14.31 8.16
N GLY A 79 -1.58 13.44 9.16
CA GLY A 79 -2.24 13.82 10.42
C GLY A 79 -1.40 14.79 11.26
N VAL A 80 -0.10 14.52 11.39
CA VAL A 80 0.85 15.41 12.10
C VAL A 80 0.97 16.76 11.40
N GLN A 81 1.12 16.76 10.08
CA GLN A 81 1.25 17.99 9.29
C GLN A 81 0.05 18.93 9.48
N ARG A 82 -1.18 18.41 9.33
CA ARG A 82 -2.41 19.17 9.55
C ARG A 82 -2.52 19.70 10.99
N GLY A 83 -2.03 18.93 11.96
CA GLY A 83 -1.97 19.36 13.36
C GLY A 83 -1.04 20.56 13.56
N THR A 84 0.15 20.52 12.98
CA THR A 84 1.16 21.60 13.12
C THR A 84 0.76 22.88 12.39
N GLU A 85 0.17 22.78 11.19
CA GLU A 85 -0.31 23.93 10.41
C GLU A 85 -1.41 24.68 11.17
N SER A 86 -2.36 23.97 11.77
CA SER A 86 -3.43 24.58 12.57
C SER A 86 -2.97 25.34 13.82
N THR A 87 -1.77 25.02 14.32
CA THR A 87 -1.18 25.68 15.49
C THR A 87 -0.35 26.90 15.08
N GLY A 88 0.36 26.83 13.95
CA GLY A 88 1.16 27.94 13.41
C GLY A 88 0.32 29.17 13.07
N GLU A 89 -0.87 28.97 12.48
CA GLU A 89 -1.81 30.06 12.14
C GLU A 89 -2.37 30.79 13.38
N SER A 90 -2.30 30.17 14.57
CA SER A 90 -2.77 30.78 15.84
C SER A 90 -1.71 31.58 16.59
N GLY A 91 -0.46 31.61 16.11
CA GLY A 91 0.65 32.36 16.71
C GLY A 91 1.01 33.69 16.02
N GLU A 92 0.41 34.00 14.86
CA GLU A 92 0.62 35.23 14.10
C GLU A 92 -0.51 36.27 14.26
N GLN A 93 -1.26 36.23 15.37
CA GLN A 93 -2.23 37.28 15.75
C GLN A 93 -1.86 37.92 17.08
#